data_AF-A0A6I2LWK1-F1
#
_entry.id   AF-A0A6I2LWK1-F1
#
_cell.length_a   1.000
_cell.length_b   1.000
_cell.length_c   1.000
_cell.angle_alpha   90.00
_cell.angle_beta   90.00
_cell.angle_gamma   90.00
#
_symmetry.space_group_name_H-M   'P 1'
#
loop_
_entity.id
_entity.type
_entity.pdbx_description
1 polymer ?
#
loop_
_entity_poly.entity_id
_entity_poly.type
_entity_poly.pdbx_seq_one_letter_code
_entity_poly.pdbx_strand_id
1 'polypeptide(L)' 'MTPLERKSLAEQLTGNSLLSALLTEIEAGAVERLIYADTETKRIEAQAAVRAARAFRHEIRATLASAVSRGAPV' A
#
# COMPACT_ATOMS: atom_id res chain seq x y z
N MET A 1 16.71 0.81 -15.16
CA MET A 1 15.53 -0.07 -15.26
C MET A 1 14.82 0.13 -16.58
N THR A 2 14.88 -0.87 -17.46
CA THR A 2 14.11 -0.91 -18.71
C THR A 2 12.61 -1.09 -18.44
N PRO A 3 11.72 -0.78 -19.41
CA PRO A 3 10.29 -1.05 -19.27
C PRO A 3 9.98 -2.53 -18.95
N LEU A 4 10.74 -3.45 -19.53
CA LEU A 4 10.61 -4.89 -19.30
C LEU A 4 11.01 -5.28 -17.86
N GLU A 5 12.12 -4.73 -17.36
CA GLU A 5 12.54 -4.93 -15.96
C GLU A 5 11.51 -4.36 -14.97
N ARG A 6 10.89 -3.22 -15.30
CA ARG A 6 9.81 -2.63 -14.47
C ARG A 6 8.57 -3.51 -14.42
N LYS A 7 8.16 -4.06 -15.56
CA LYS A 7 7.04 -5.01 -15.62
C LYS A 7 7.34 -6.29 -14.84
N SER A 8 8.50 -6.91 -15.07
CA SER A 8 8.91 -8.13 -14.37
C SER A 8 8.97 -7.94 -12.85
N LEU A 9 9.56 -6.83 -12.39
CA LEU A 9 9.58 -6.50 -10.96
C LEU A 9 8.15 -6.27 -10.41
N ALA A 10 7.28 -5.59 -11.16
CA ALA A 10 5.91 -5.34 -10.71
C ALA A 10 5.10 -6.64 -10.60
N GLU A 11 5.28 -7.58 -11.52
CA GLU A 11 4.66 -8.92 -11.47
C GLU A 11 5.15 -9.70 -10.25
N GLN A 12 6.47 -9.69 -9.99
CA GLN A 12 7.07 -10.33 -8.81
C GLN A 12 6.53 -9.76 -7.51
N LEU A 13 6.45 -8.42 -7.40
CA LEU A 13 5.93 -7.74 -6.21
C LEU A 13 4.43 -7.99 -6.02
N THR A 14 3.66 -8.04 -7.10
CA THR A 14 2.20 -8.29 -7.04
C THR A 14 1.91 -9.73 -6.59
N GLY A 15 2.73 -10.70 -7.03
CA GLY A 15 2.63 -12.10 -6.60
C GLY A 15 3.20 -12.36 -5.19
N ASN A 16 3.88 -11.39 -4.58
CA ASN A 16 4.55 -11.58 -3.30
C ASN A 16 3.58 -11.39 -2.12
N SER A 17 3.33 -12.47 -1.38
CA SER A 17 2.47 -12.44 -0.19
C SER A 17 3.00 -11.53 0.92
N LEU A 18 4.31 -11.34 1.04
CA LEU A 18 4.93 -10.47 2.04
C LEU A 18 4.51 -9.01 1.84
N LEU A 19 4.43 -8.54 0.59
CA LEU A 19 3.99 -7.18 0.32
C LEU A 19 2.54 -6.98 0.79
N SER A 20 1.66 -7.95 0.51
CA SER A 20 0.28 -7.88 0.97
C SER A 20 0.16 -7.96 2.50
N ALA A 21 0.99 -8.79 3.14
CA ALA A 21 1.04 -8.91 4.60
C ALA A 21 1.48 -7.59 5.24
N LEU A 22 2.59 -7.01 4.78
CA LEU A 22 3.12 -5.74 5.30
C LEU A 22 2.11 -4.60 5.16
N LEU A 23 1.44 -4.47 4.00
CA LEU A 23 0.42 -3.44 3.81
C LEU A 23 -0.79 -3.64 4.74
N THR A 24 -1.12 -4.90 5.05
CA THR A 24 -2.20 -5.23 5.98
C THR A 24 -1.80 -4.93 7.42
N GLU A 25 -0.56 -5.24 7.82
CA GLU A 25 -0.02 -4.93 9.16
C GLU A 25 0.06 -3.42 9.42
N ILE A 26 0.49 -2.64 8.42
CA ILE A 26 0.53 -1.17 8.51
C ILE A 26 -0.88 -0.61 8.77
N GLU A 27 -1.87 -1.07 8.00
CA GLU A 27 -3.26 -0.65 8.18
C GLU A 27 -3.81 -1.09 9.55
N ALA A 28 -3.54 -2.34 9.95
CA ALA A 28 -3.97 -2.89 11.23
C ALA A 28 -3.39 -2.10 12.41
N GLY A 29 -2.09 -1.77 12.39
CA GLY A 29 -1.47 -0.96 13.44
C GLY A 29 -2.03 0.47 13.51
N ALA A 30 -2.39 1.08 12.38
CA ALA A 30 -3.06 2.38 12.39
C ALA A 30 -4.49 2.29 12.97
N VAL A 31 -5.22 1.23 12.65
CA VAL A 31 -6.57 0.97 13.19
C VAL A 31 -6.51 0.69 14.69
N GLU A 32 -5.53 -0.07 15.15
CA GLU A 32 -5.32 -0.35 16.56
C GLU A 32 -5.09 0.94 17.37
N ARG A 33 -4.23 1.83 16.87
CA ARG A 33 -4.02 3.16 17.48
C ARG A 33 -5.30 3.99 17.55
N LEU A 34 -6.18 3.86 16.56
CA LEU A 34 -7.47 4.55 16.55
C LEU A 34 -8.43 3.98 17.59
N ILE A 35 -8.47 2.65 17.74
CA ILE A 35 -9.31 1.96 18.73
C ILE A 35 -8.90 2.35 20.15
N TYR A 36 -7.59 2.39 20.42
CA TYR A 36 -7.03 2.71 21.73
C TYR A 36 -6.77 4.20 21.97
N ALA A 37 -7.25 5.10 21.08
CA ALA A 37 -7.12 6.53 21.29
C ALA A 37 -7.97 7.01 22.48
N ASP A 38 -7.30 7.48 23.52
CA ASP A 38 -7.86 7.96 24.80
C ASP A 38 -8.19 9.45 24.80
N THR A 39 -7.63 10.23 23.87
CA THR A 39 -7.93 11.66 23.70
C THR A 39 -8.45 11.95 22.31
N GLU A 40 -9.19 13.06 22.17
CA GLU A 40 -9.73 13.45 20.87
C GLU A 40 -8.62 13.83 19.88
N THR A 41 -7.56 14.50 20.33
CA THR A 41 -6.38 14.80 19.51
C THR A 41 -5.76 13.52 18.94
N LYS A 42 -5.53 12.50 19.79
CA LYS A 42 -5.00 11.20 19.36
C LYS A 42 -5.97 10.48 18.41
N ARG A 43 -7.28 10.62 18.62
CA ARG A 43 -8.30 10.06 17.73
C ARG A 43 -8.20 10.68 16.34
N ILE A 44 -8.08 12.00 16.23
CA ILE A 44 -7.93 12.71 14.95
C ILE A 44 -6.64 12.29 14.24
N GLU A 45 -5.51 12.24 14.95
CA GLU A 45 -4.23 11.80 14.40
C GLU A 45 -4.27 10.35 13.92
N ALA A 46 -4.86 9.44 14.70
CA ALA A 46 -5.00 8.04 14.33
C ALA A 46 -5.96 7.86 13.13
N GLN A 47 -7.04 8.64 13.05
CA GLN A 47 -7.91 8.66 11.86
C GLN A 47 -7.14 9.09 10.60
N ALA A 48 -6.30 10.12 10.71
CA ALA A 48 -5.45 10.55 9.61
C ALA A 48 -4.47 9.44 9.19
N ALA A 49 -3.87 8.73 10.16
CA ALA A 49 -2.98 7.61 9.90
C ALA A 49 -3.68 6.44 9.19
N VAL A 50 -4.90 6.07 9.60
CA VAL A 50 -5.69 5.02 8.92
C VAL A 50 -5.99 5.42 7.47
N ARG A 51 -6.39 6.68 7.25
CA ARG A 51 -6.65 7.20 5.88
C ARG A 51 -5.39 7.15 5.03
N ALA A 52 -4.24 7.57 5.58
CA ALA A 52 -2.96 7.54 4.89
C ALA A 52 -2.53 6.11 4.55
N ALA A 53 -2.66 5.16 5.48
CA ALA A 53 -2.34 3.75 5.23
C ALA A 53 -3.16 3.15 4.09
N ARG A 54 -4.47 3.44 4.05
CA ARG A 54 -5.37 3.01 2.97
C ARG A 54 -5.03 3.64 1.63
N ALA A 55 -4.76 4.95 1.62
CA ALA A 55 -4.34 5.66 0.41
C ALA A 55 -3.03 5.09 -0.13
N PHE A 56 -2.03 4.90 0.73
CA PHE A 56 -0.74 4.31 0.37
C PHE A 56 -0.88 2.91 -0.24
N ARG A 57 -1.69 2.05 0.39
CA ARG A 57 -2.00 0.71 -0.14
C ARG A 57 -2.65 0.78 -1.53
N HIS A 58 -3.57 1.73 -1.73
CA HIS A 58 -4.22 1.93 -3.02
C HIS A 58 -3.22 2.41 -4.08
N GLU A 59 -2.38 3.39 -3.76
CA GLU A 59 -1.36 3.95 -4.64
C GLU A 59 -0.33 2.91 -5.08
N ILE A 60 0.13 2.07 -4.15
CA ILE A 60 1.05 0.96 -4.49
C ILE A 60 0.39 0.02 -5.50
N ARG A 61 -0.85 -0.40 -5.25
CA ARG A 61 -1.58 -1.30 -6.15
C ARG A 61 -1.79 -0.67 -7.53
N ALA A 62 -2.18 0.60 -7.57
CA ALA A 62 -2.34 1.34 -8.82
C ALA A 62 -1.02 1.46 -9.59
N THR A 63 0.07 1.77 -8.87
CA THR A 63 1.42 1.89 -9.46
C THR A 63 1.88 0.57 -10.06
N LEU A 64 1.78 -0.53 -9.31
CA LEU A 64 2.14 -1.87 -9.78
C LEU A 64 1.29 -2.29 -10.98
N ALA A 65 -0.03 -2.11 -10.92
CA ALA A 65 -0.93 -2.42 -12.04
C ALA A 65 -0.57 -1.61 -13.30
N SER A 66 -0.25 -0.32 -13.14
CA SER A 66 0.15 0.53 -14.25
C SER A 66 1.48 0.10 -14.88
N ALA A 67 2.44 -0.39 -14.07
CA ALA A 67 3.73 -0.87 -14.54
C ALA A 67 3.60 -2.18 -15.35
N VAL A 68 2.66 -3.06 -14.98
CA VAL A 68 2.35 -4.28 -15.73
C VAL A 68 1.72 -3.94 -17.09
N SER A 69 0.79 -2.98 -17.12
CA SER A 69 0.07 -2.60 -18.35
C SER A 69 0.94 -1.94 -19.43
N ARG A 70 1.94 -1.13 -19.04
CA ARG A 70 2.78 -0.37 -19.98
C ARG A 70 3.94 -1.16 -20.58
N GLY A 71 4.14 -2.41 -20.19
CA GLY A 71 5.24 -3.25 -20.67
C GLY A 71 4.91 -4.12 -21.88
N ALA A 72 3.81 -3.85 -22.60
CA ALA A 72 3.59 -4.44 -23.92
C ALA A 72 4.27 -3.55 -24.98
N PRO A 73 5.38 -3.99 -25.62
CA PRO A 73 5.76 -3.40 -26.89
C PRO A 73 4.73 -3.84 -27.94
N VAL A 74 4.18 -2.87 -28.66
CA VAL A 74 3.64 -3.10 -30.01
C VAL A 74 4.79 -3.29 -30.98
#